data_AF-A0A937PRP4-F1
#
_entry.id   AF-A0A937PRP4-F1
#
_cell.length_a   1.000
_cell.length_b   1.000
_cell.length_c   1.000
_cell.angle_alpha   90.00
_cell.angle_beta   90.00
_cell.angle_gamma   90.00
#
_symmetry.space_group_name_H-M   'P 1'
#
loop_
_entity.id
_entity.type
_entity.pdbx_description
1 polymer ?
#
loop_
_entity_poly.entity_id
_entity_poly.type
_entity_poly.pdbx_seq_one_letter_code
_entity_poly.pdbx_strand_id
1 'polypeptide(L)'
;MVKNRCGVMGVVIVGVLALCLCDPAAAETWKDMIEADWDRQASGGSIKPTAADRTGRGGISTREDAWGAVDGVKNGGTGFHTQLDRNPWWQVDLGKVVELNRVELTNREDCAERANHIMVLLSTNGKRWQRAYQHDGTTFHGGPDKKPLKIALSGARARYVRLALPGQNHLHLDEVEVYATADKSKNIALGRPCDQSSSGQWSTRARSKAWKKGGPPPKAAGAPAAPKYSYKSAQLAEAFELAHKTLDYVRKFEPRPKLAARLKQLETKFAGDNVDATAAYTEVRWLRREIIMSHPLLKFDRLLINKRPPPGYSHQCDQYLGRHSSPGPGLTVLDSWKSDPKPTLLLEGKMPVGTVTHPDLDFDGKKILFAFCDHTETNRSLRRFLIWEIGIDGKGLRQLTGDKRDKLKTWFGRSTVLVEDFDPCYLPGGGFAFITTRGQAFGRCHGGRYTPNYLLYGADADGSNIRQFSYGEANEWDPSVLNDGRIVYSRWDYINRHDWHYQSLWTTRPDGTATAHLYGNYTRNPCMSAEGRAIPGSRKVCATTTAHHSYTTGSIIEIDPRKGTDGPEP
;
A
#
# COMPACT_ATOMS: atom_id res chain seq x y z
N MET A 1 57.76 12.44 38.61
CA MET A 1 58.37 13.56 37.86
C MET A 1 57.25 14.37 37.24
N VAL A 2 57.05 15.57 37.80
CA VAL A 2 56.44 16.80 37.24
C VAL A 2 55.02 16.78 36.61
N LYS A 3 54.17 17.60 37.25
CA LYS A 3 52.86 18.17 36.87
C LYS A 3 52.90 19.03 35.60
N ASN A 4 51.74 19.23 34.95
CA ASN A 4 51.12 20.54 34.61
C ASN A 4 49.92 20.29 33.65
N ARG A 5 48.67 20.65 33.97
CA ARG A 5 47.99 21.96 34.11
C ARG A 5 47.84 22.80 32.82
N CYS A 6 46.57 23.18 32.62
CA CYS A 6 46.02 24.39 31.98
C CYS A 6 45.78 24.42 30.46
N GLY A 7 44.56 24.86 30.12
CA GLY A 7 44.18 25.30 28.78
C GLY A 7 42.67 25.43 28.56
N VAL A 8 41.96 26.23 29.37
CA VAL A 8 40.64 26.75 28.97
C VAL A 8 40.89 27.83 27.90
N MET A 9 40.28 27.68 26.74
CA MET A 9 40.13 28.78 25.78
C MET A 9 38.79 28.64 25.07
N GLY A 10 37.83 29.46 25.49
CA GLY A 10 36.62 29.71 24.71
C GLY A 10 36.95 30.63 23.54
N VAL A 11 36.37 30.34 22.38
CA VAL A 11 36.13 31.32 21.32
C VAL A 11 34.71 31.08 20.79
N VAL A 12 33.93 32.15 20.88
CA VAL A 12 32.57 32.32 20.34
C VAL A 12 32.69 32.90 18.92
N ILE A 13 31.58 32.89 18.18
CA ILE A 13 31.27 33.62 16.93
C ILE A 13 31.81 32.88 15.68
N VAL A 14 31.09 32.62 14.57
CA VAL A 14 30.00 33.33 13.89
C VAL A 14 29.15 32.31 13.14
N GLY A 15 27.83 32.54 13.11
CA GLY A 15 26.88 31.68 12.41
C GLY A 15 27.04 31.65 10.90
N VAL A 16 26.60 30.54 10.31
CA VAL A 16 25.76 30.57 9.12
C VAL A 16 24.65 29.58 9.39
N LEU A 17 23.48 30.11 9.79
CA LEU A 17 22.20 29.48 9.50
C LEU A 17 22.17 29.32 7.98
N ALA A 18 22.59 28.16 7.48
CA ALA A 18 22.16 27.73 6.17
C ALA A 18 20.68 27.38 6.33
N LEU A 19 19.85 28.43 6.27
CA LEU A 19 18.52 28.36 5.72
C LEU A 19 18.68 27.69 4.35
N CYS A 20 18.65 26.36 4.33
CA CYS A 20 18.14 25.65 3.17
C CYS A 20 16.67 26.05 3.07
N LEU A 21 16.45 27.20 2.44
CA LEU A 21 15.25 27.48 1.69
C LEU A 21 15.18 26.38 0.63
N CYS A 22 14.70 25.21 1.04
CA CYS A 22 14.14 24.24 0.13
C CYS A 22 12.92 24.93 -0.48
N ASP A 23 13.14 25.52 -1.65
CA ASP A 23 12.09 26.00 -2.53
C ASP A 23 11.09 24.83 -2.73
N PRO A 24 9.82 24.93 -2.29
CA PRO A 24 8.87 23.82 -2.24
C PRO A 24 8.26 23.52 -3.62
N ALA A 25 9.06 23.53 -4.67
CA ALA A 25 8.59 23.33 -6.04
C ALA A 25 8.68 21.85 -6.45
N ALA A 26 7.50 21.20 -6.39
CA ALA A 26 7.07 20.03 -7.16
C ALA A 26 7.61 18.64 -6.78
N ALA A 27 7.55 18.28 -5.50
CA ALA A 27 7.05 16.95 -5.18
C ALA A 27 5.54 16.93 -5.44
N GLU A 28 5.00 15.83 -6.00
CA GLU A 28 3.55 15.66 -6.14
C GLU A 28 2.91 15.83 -4.75
N THR A 29 2.04 16.82 -4.61
CA THR A 29 1.40 17.10 -3.33
C THR A 29 0.33 16.04 -3.07
N TRP A 30 -0.06 15.82 -1.81
CA TRP A 30 -1.18 14.93 -1.48
C TRP A 30 -2.48 15.35 -2.21
N LYS A 31 -2.64 16.66 -2.49
CA LYS A 31 -3.77 17.18 -3.27
C LYS A 31 -3.71 16.71 -4.71
N ASP A 32 -2.53 16.78 -5.33
CA ASP A 32 -2.31 16.29 -6.68
C ASP A 32 -2.63 14.80 -6.78
N MET A 33 -2.25 13.99 -5.78
CA MET A 33 -2.58 12.56 -5.73
C MET A 33 -4.10 12.31 -5.65
N ILE A 34 -4.84 13.13 -4.90
CA ILE A 34 -6.30 13.03 -4.81
C ILE A 34 -6.98 13.44 -6.10
N GLU A 35 -6.56 14.55 -6.70
CA GLU A 35 -7.09 15.00 -7.99
C GLU A 35 -6.80 13.97 -9.09
N ALA A 36 -5.61 13.38 -9.09
CA ALA A 36 -5.28 12.29 -9.99
C ALA A 36 -6.21 11.08 -9.79
N ASP A 37 -6.56 10.73 -8.55
CA ASP A 37 -7.54 9.68 -8.28
C ASP A 37 -8.93 10.02 -8.82
N TRP A 38 -9.35 11.28 -8.71
CA TRP A 38 -10.61 11.75 -9.28
C TRP A 38 -10.65 11.64 -10.79
N ASP A 39 -9.56 12.03 -11.45
CA ASP A 39 -9.39 11.91 -12.89
C ASP A 39 -9.48 10.43 -13.33
N ARG A 40 -8.85 9.51 -12.58
CA ARG A 40 -8.92 8.08 -12.85
C ARG A 40 -10.34 7.55 -12.79
N GLN A 41 -11.07 7.87 -11.71
CA GLN A 41 -12.47 7.47 -11.53
C GLN A 41 -13.34 8.00 -12.68
N ALA A 42 -13.23 9.29 -13.00
CA ALA A 42 -14.03 9.93 -14.05
C ALA A 42 -13.72 9.40 -15.46
N SER A 43 -12.49 8.93 -15.67
CA SER A 43 -12.05 8.32 -16.93
C SER A 43 -12.48 6.86 -17.12
N GLY A 44 -13.15 6.25 -16.14
CA GLY A 44 -13.43 4.80 -16.15
C GLY A 44 -12.15 3.96 -16.15
N GLY A 45 -11.06 4.48 -15.56
CA GLY A 45 -9.76 3.82 -15.50
C GLY A 45 -8.91 3.94 -16.78
N SER A 46 -9.31 4.74 -17.77
CA SER A 46 -8.49 4.97 -18.98
C SER A 46 -7.22 5.77 -18.66
N ILE A 47 -7.26 6.64 -17.64
CA ILE A 47 -6.07 7.25 -17.05
C ILE A 47 -5.44 6.23 -16.10
N LYS A 48 -4.21 5.81 -16.40
CA LYS A 48 -3.48 4.83 -15.57
C LYS A 48 -2.73 5.54 -14.42
N PRO A 49 -2.51 4.86 -13.27
CA PRO A 49 -1.68 5.37 -12.20
C PRO A 49 -0.31 5.82 -12.72
N THR A 50 0.23 6.90 -12.15
CA THR A 50 1.60 7.30 -12.44
C THR A 50 2.56 6.24 -11.91
N ALA A 51 3.76 6.16 -12.46
CA ALA A 51 4.74 5.15 -12.07
C ALA A 51 5.13 5.22 -10.58
N ALA A 52 4.94 6.40 -9.94
CA ALA A 52 5.17 6.61 -8.51
C ALA A 52 4.31 5.72 -7.58
N ASP A 53 3.15 5.25 -8.05
CA ASP A 53 2.25 4.38 -7.29
C ASP A 53 2.70 2.89 -7.28
N ARG A 54 3.74 2.53 -8.04
CA ARG A 54 4.21 1.14 -8.20
C ARG A 54 5.55 0.92 -7.49
N THR A 55 5.54 1.00 -6.16
CA THR A 55 6.74 0.75 -5.34
C THR A 55 7.17 -0.71 -5.39
N GLY A 56 8.46 -0.95 -5.56
CA GLY A 56 9.06 -2.28 -5.54
C GLY A 56 9.32 -2.78 -4.13
N ARG A 57 10.02 -3.90 -4.00
CA ARG A 57 10.39 -4.49 -2.70
C ARG A 57 11.14 -3.46 -1.83
N GLY A 58 10.75 -3.33 -0.55
CA GLY A 58 11.43 -2.45 0.40
C GLY A 58 11.05 -0.97 0.33
N GLY A 59 9.96 -0.62 -0.38
CA GLY A 59 9.47 0.77 -0.45
C GLY A 59 10.31 1.68 -1.35
N ILE A 60 11.15 1.11 -2.22
CA ILE A 60 11.98 1.86 -3.17
C ILE A 60 11.07 2.43 -4.26
N SER A 61 11.05 3.75 -4.38
CA SER A 61 10.31 4.45 -5.43
C SER A 61 10.98 4.28 -6.81
N THR A 62 10.23 4.53 -7.88
CA THR A 62 10.75 4.44 -9.26
C THR A 62 11.94 5.35 -9.50
N ARG A 63 11.93 6.54 -8.89
CA ARG A 63 13.04 7.50 -9.00
C ARG A 63 14.29 7.04 -8.27
N GLU A 64 14.14 6.46 -7.08
CA GLU A 64 15.27 5.95 -6.31
C GLU A 64 15.97 4.80 -7.04
N ASP A 65 15.20 3.90 -7.65
CA ASP A 65 15.74 2.77 -8.42
C ASP A 65 16.30 3.23 -9.77
N ALA A 66 15.56 4.03 -10.54
CA ALA A 66 15.99 4.55 -11.84
C ALA A 66 17.30 5.34 -11.78
N TRP A 67 17.56 6.03 -10.66
CA TRP A 67 18.79 6.81 -10.49
C TRP A 67 20.05 5.95 -10.42
N GLY A 68 19.94 4.67 -10.06
CA GLY A 68 21.08 3.76 -10.05
C GLY A 68 21.67 3.49 -11.43
N ALA A 69 20.97 3.82 -12.52
CA ALA A 69 21.48 3.73 -13.89
C ALA A 69 22.37 4.91 -14.32
N VAL A 70 22.51 5.93 -13.48
CA VAL A 70 23.30 7.14 -13.77
C VAL A 70 24.21 7.49 -12.58
N ASP A 71 24.65 6.47 -11.83
CA ASP A 71 25.42 6.67 -10.60
C ASP A 71 26.95 6.54 -10.82
N GLY A 72 27.35 6.16 -12.04
CA GLY A 72 28.73 5.98 -12.47
C GLY A 72 29.33 4.60 -12.18
N VAL A 73 28.56 3.66 -11.64
CA VAL A 73 29.04 2.32 -11.28
C VAL A 73 28.73 1.31 -12.38
N LYS A 74 29.77 0.85 -13.08
CA LYS A 74 29.67 -0.14 -14.17
C LYS A 74 30.28 -1.48 -13.75
N ASN A 75 29.51 -2.33 -13.09
CA ASN A 75 29.99 -3.63 -12.59
C ASN A 75 29.28 -4.84 -13.18
N GLY A 76 28.41 -4.64 -14.18
CA GLY A 76 27.57 -5.69 -14.77
C GLY A 76 26.39 -6.09 -13.88
N GLY A 77 26.15 -5.35 -12.81
CA GLY A 77 25.06 -5.59 -11.86
C GLY A 77 23.76 -4.93 -12.29
N THR A 78 22.81 -4.86 -11.35
CA THR A 78 21.55 -4.13 -11.57
C THR A 78 21.71 -2.68 -11.11
N GLY A 79 21.68 -1.74 -12.05
CA GLY A 79 21.56 -0.31 -11.78
C GLY A 79 20.12 0.09 -11.47
N PHE A 80 19.17 -0.45 -12.22
CA PHE A 80 17.72 -0.31 -11.98
C PHE A 80 16.94 -1.54 -12.45
N HIS A 81 15.69 -1.70 -12.01
CA HIS A 81 14.84 -2.81 -12.44
C HIS A 81 13.34 -2.50 -12.40
N THR A 82 12.63 -2.69 -13.51
CA THR A 82 11.15 -2.58 -13.52
C THR A 82 10.46 -3.87 -13.08
N GLN A 83 9.16 -3.80 -12.75
CA GLN A 83 8.32 -5.00 -12.71
C GLN A 83 8.17 -5.61 -14.11
N LEU A 84 7.51 -6.77 -14.18
CA LEU A 84 7.11 -7.36 -15.45
C LEU A 84 5.97 -6.50 -16.02
N ASP A 85 6.30 -5.60 -16.94
CA ASP A 85 5.39 -4.59 -17.44
C ASP A 85 5.18 -4.76 -18.96
N ARG A 86 4.04 -4.28 -19.46
CA ARG A 86 3.85 -4.10 -20.90
C ARG A 86 4.48 -2.77 -21.32
N ASN A 87 5.46 -2.86 -22.20
CA ASN A 87 6.30 -1.78 -22.71
C ASN A 87 7.03 -0.99 -21.60
N PRO A 88 7.88 -1.64 -20.77
CA PRO A 88 8.58 -0.97 -19.69
C PRO A 88 9.52 0.11 -20.22
N TRP A 89 9.74 1.16 -19.43
CA TRP A 89 10.61 2.27 -19.82
C TRP A 89 11.41 2.83 -18.63
N TRP A 90 12.56 3.43 -18.96
CA TRP A 90 13.43 4.21 -18.07
C TRP A 90 13.75 5.54 -18.76
N GLN A 91 13.92 6.63 -18.01
CA GLN A 91 14.14 7.97 -18.57
C GLN A 91 15.05 8.82 -17.69
N VAL A 92 15.89 9.64 -18.35
CA VAL A 92 16.66 10.73 -17.73
C VAL A 92 16.24 12.10 -18.26
N ASP A 93 16.20 13.11 -17.37
CA ASP A 93 16.09 14.53 -17.72
C ASP A 93 17.47 15.22 -17.66
N LEU A 94 17.97 15.64 -18.83
CA LEU A 94 19.26 16.32 -18.95
C LEU A 94 19.23 17.78 -18.45
N GLY A 95 18.04 18.29 -18.11
CA GLY A 95 17.79 19.63 -17.55
C GLY A 95 17.60 20.73 -18.60
N LYS A 96 18.16 20.57 -19.81
CA LYS A 96 17.98 21.48 -20.95
C LYS A 96 18.02 20.72 -22.27
N VAL A 97 17.53 21.35 -23.34
CA VAL A 97 17.68 20.78 -24.69
C VAL A 97 19.15 20.88 -25.10
N VAL A 98 19.73 19.74 -25.49
CA VAL A 98 21.12 19.60 -25.95
C VAL A 98 21.16 18.77 -27.23
N GLU A 99 22.17 19.04 -28.06
CA GLU A 99 22.51 18.20 -29.21
C GLU A 99 23.32 16.99 -28.73
N LEU A 100 22.79 15.80 -29.01
CA LEU A 100 23.34 14.55 -28.52
C LEU A 100 24.28 13.91 -29.53
N ASN A 101 25.47 13.51 -29.07
CA ASN A 101 26.43 12.76 -29.85
C ASN A 101 26.08 11.27 -29.86
N ARG A 102 25.93 10.67 -28.68
CA ARG A 102 25.65 9.25 -28.51
C ARG A 102 25.06 8.93 -27.14
N VAL A 103 24.44 7.76 -27.06
CA VAL A 103 24.07 7.08 -25.81
C VAL A 103 24.89 5.80 -25.70
N GLU A 104 25.43 5.49 -24.52
CA GLU A 104 26.09 4.22 -24.24
C GLU A 104 25.29 3.46 -23.17
N LEU A 105 25.00 2.19 -23.44
CA LEU A 105 24.23 1.32 -22.55
C LEU A 105 25.11 0.18 -22.05
N THR A 106 25.24 0.06 -20.73
CA THR A 106 25.90 -1.07 -20.08
C THR A 106 24.82 -2.00 -19.52
N ASN A 107 24.78 -3.23 -20.03
CA ASN A 107 23.76 -4.20 -19.64
C ASN A 107 24.11 -4.94 -18.33
N ARG A 108 23.11 -5.62 -17.77
CA ARG A 108 23.23 -6.57 -16.66
C ARG A 108 23.63 -7.95 -17.18
N GLU A 109 24.55 -8.64 -16.51
CA GLU A 109 25.19 -9.86 -17.04
C GLU A 109 24.33 -11.13 -17.01
N ASP A 110 23.52 -11.34 -15.97
CA ASP A 110 22.81 -12.62 -15.73
C ASP A 110 21.50 -12.80 -16.52
N CYS A 111 21.05 -11.75 -17.23
CA CYS A 111 19.83 -11.78 -18.04
C CYS A 111 19.84 -10.72 -19.17
N ALA A 112 21.02 -10.56 -19.78
CA ALA A 112 21.28 -9.54 -20.80
C ALA A 112 20.30 -9.60 -21.99
N GLU A 113 19.81 -10.80 -22.32
CA GLU A 113 18.91 -11.07 -23.45
C GLU A 113 17.57 -10.31 -23.40
N ARG A 114 17.15 -9.87 -22.21
CA ARG A 114 15.91 -9.10 -22.05
C ARG A 114 15.96 -7.73 -22.73
N ALA A 115 17.17 -7.19 -22.96
CA ALA A 115 17.37 -5.90 -23.62
C ALA A 115 17.50 -6.00 -25.16
N ASN A 116 17.38 -7.19 -25.76
CA ASN A 116 17.62 -7.44 -27.19
C ASN A 116 16.81 -6.54 -28.14
N HIS A 117 15.65 -6.04 -27.71
CA HIS A 117 14.79 -5.18 -28.53
C HIS A 117 14.66 -3.74 -28.00
N ILE A 118 15.65 -3.27 -27.22
CA ILE A 118 15.60 -1.95 -26.59
C ILE A 118 15.54 -0.82 -27.63
N MET A 119 14.71 0.18 -27.34
CA MET A 119 14.55 1.41 -28.11
C MET A 119 15.14 2.60 -27.36
N VAL A 120 15.71 3.55 -28.10
CA VAL A 120 16.02 4.88 -27.60
C VAL A 120 15.04 5.89 -28.19
N LEU A 121 14.32 6.58 -27.32
CA LEU A 121 13.36 7.62 -27.66
C LEU A 121 13.86 8.97 -27.13
N LEU A 122 13.72 10.01 -27.94
CA LEU A 122 14.17 11.36 -27.64
C LEU A 122 12.99 12.33 -27.58
N SER A 123 13.06 13.32 -26.68
CA SER A 123 12.07 14.39 -26.60
C SER A 123 12.69 15.70 -26.13
N THR A 124 12.22 16.82 -26.67
CA THR A 124 12.56 18.18 -26.19
C THR A 124 11.64 18.64 -25.07
N ASN A 125 10.44 18.06 -24.93
CA ASN A 125 9.38 18.54 -24.04
C ASN A 125 8.75 17.45 -23.14
N GLY A 126 9.16 16.19 -23.28
CA GLY A 126 8.64 15.05 -22.51
C GLY A 126 7.25 14.58 -22.93
N LYS A 127 6.61 15.25 -23.90
CA LYS A 127 5.25 14.95 -24.41
C LYS A 127 5.28 14.25 -25.76
N ARG A 128 6.10 14.74 -26.70
CA ARG A 128 6.27 14.16 -28.04
C ARG A 128 7.59 13.43 -28.12
N TRP A 129 7.55 12.16 -28.51
CA TRP A 129 8.70 11.27 -28.52
C TRP A 129 9.02 10.82 -29.94
N GLN A 130 10.30 10.91 -30.31
CA GLN A 130 10.81 10.40 -31.58
C GLN A 130 11.73 9.21 -31.30
N ARG A 131 11.55 8.10 -32.02
CA ARG A 131 12.45 6.95 -31.93
C ARG A 131 13.74 7.26 -32.68
N ALA A 132 14.85 7.31 -31.95
CA ALA A 132 16.19 7.53 -32.49
C ALA A 132 16.92 6.21 -32.76
N TYR A 133 16.56 5.14 -32.06
CA TYR A 133 17.18 3.83 -32.21
C TYR A 133 16.22 2.68 -31.87
N GLN A 134 16.41 1.55 -32.56
CA GLN A 134 15.78 0.26 -32.29
C GLN A 134 16.89 -0.80 -32.38
N HIS A 135 17.11 -1.55 -31.31
CA HIS A 135 18.10 -2.62 -31.32
C HIS A 135 17.61 -3.79 -32.18
N ASP A 136 18.56 -4.52 -32.77
CA ASP A 136 18.36 -5.50 -33.84
C ASP A 136 17.98 -6.91 -33.34
N GLY A 137 17.89 -7.11 -32.03
CA GLY A 137 17.60 -8.41 -31.42
C GLY A 137 18.83 -9.14 -30.91
N THR A 138 20.05 -8.65 -31.14
CA THR A 138 21.27 -9.25 -30.59
C THR A 138 21.44 -8.92 -29.10
N THR A 139 22.22 -9.74 -28.41
CA THR A 139 22.53 -9.52 -26.99
C THR A 139 23.81 -8.70 -26.84
N PHE A 140 23.77 -7.69 -25.97
CA PHE A 140 24.91 -6.85 -25.64
C PHE A 140 25.16 -6.84 -24.13
N HIS A 141 26.42 -6.65 -23.76
CA HIS A 141 26.90 -6.58 -22.37
C HIS A 141 27.44 -5.17 -22.09
N GLY A 142 28.58 -5.04 -21.40
CA GLY A 142 29.27 -3.76 -21.25
C GLY A 142 29.92 -3.55 -19.89
N GLY A 143 29.61 -4.38 -18.89
CA GLY A 143 30.10 -4.19 -17.52
C GLY A 143 31.53 -4.70 -17.36
N PRO A 144 31.74 -6.00 -17.13
CA PRO A 144 33.07 -6.60 -16.99
C PRO A 144 33.93 -6.51 -18.26
N ASP A 145 33.30 -6.61 -19.43
CA ASP A 145 33.99 -6.60 -20.74
C ASP A 145 34.32 -5.19 -21.26
N LYS A 146 33.76 -4.15 -20.63
CA LYS A 146 33.90 -2.73 -20.98
C LYS A 146 33.50 -2.40 -22.42
N LYS A 147 32.57 -3.17 -23.01
CA LYS A 147 32.06 -2.97 -24.38
C LYS A 147 30.56 -2.66 -24.36
N PRO A 148 30.16 -1.45 -23.90
CA PRO A 148 28.75 -1.07 -23.90
C PRO A 148 28.19 -0.96 -25.32
N LEU A 149 26.88 -1.10 -25.46
CA LEU A 149 26.20 -0.79 -26.72
C LEU A 149 26.26 0.72 -26.97
N LYS A 150 26.96 1.13 -28.03
CA LYS A 150 27.15 2.54 -28.41
C LYS A 150 26.20 2.93 -29.53
N ILE A 151 25.34 3.90 -29.26
CA ILE A 151 24.26 4.33 -30.17
C ILE A 151 24.55 5.76 -30.60
N ALA A 152 24.92 5.96 -31.86
CA ALA A 152 25.13 7.29 -32.43
C ALA A 152 23.80 8.02 -32.60
N LEU A 153 23.73 9.29 -32.19
CA LEU A 153 22.53 10.12 -32.26
C LEU A 153 22.64 11.28 -33.26
N SER A 154 23.78 11.41 -33.94
CA SER A 154 23.99 12.33 -35.08
C SER A 154 23.55 13.78 -34.83
N GLY A 155 23.69 14.29 -33.60
CA GLY A 155 23.32 15.66 -33.26
C GLY A 155 21.84 15.88 -32.94
N ALA A 156 21.05 14.81 -32.77
CA ALA A 156 19.64 14.92 -32.41
C ALA A 156 19.44 15.77 -31.14
N ARG A 157 18.47 16.69 -31.18
CA ARG A 157 18.17 17.60 -30.08
C ARG A 157 17.19 16.99 -29.10
N ALA A 158 17.57 16.87 -27.84
CA ALA A 158 16.69 16.35 -26.80
C ALA A 158 17.01 16.97 -25.43
N ARG A 159 15.98 17.06 -24.58
CA ARG A 159 16.12 17.25 -23.13
C ARG A 159 15.96 15.92 -22.39
N TYR A 160 15.09 15.06 -22.91
CA TYR A 160 14.78 13.77 -22.31
C TYR A 160 15.26 12.64 -23.21
N VAL A 161 15.93 11.66 -22.60
CA VAL A 161 16.30 10.40 -23.23
C VAL A 161 15.54 9.29 -22.52
N ARG A 162 14.79 8.48 -23.26
CA ARG A 162 14.03 7.35 -22.73
C ARG A 162 14.47 6.06 -23.39
N LEU A 163 14.70 5.05 -22.57
CA LEU A 163 14.89 3.68 -22.99
C LEU A 163 13.56 2.94 -22.82
N ALA A 164 13.18 2.12 -23.79
CA ALA A 164 11.93 1.38 -23.73
C ALA A 164 12.07 0.00 -24.39
N LEU A 165 11.37 -1.01 -23.87
CA LEU A 165 11.23 -2.30 -24.54
C LEU A 165 9.84 -2.43 -25.15
N PRO A 166 9.69 -2.98 -26.37
CA PRO A 166 8.41 -3.40 -26.88
C PRO A 166 7.98 -4.74 -26.25
N GLY A 167 6.68 -4.94 -26.06
CA GLY A 167 6.12 -6.18 -25.53
C GLY A 167 6.10 -6.24 -24.00
N GLN A 168 5.81 -7.41 -23.43
CA GLN A 168 5.76 -7.61 -21.99
C GLN A 168 7.10 -8.17 -21.49
N ASN A 169 7.85 -7.38 -20.71
CA ASN A 169 9.16 -7.78 -20.21
C ASN A 169 9.58 -6.96 -18.97
N HIS A 170 10.71 -7.31 -18.37
CA HIS A 170 11.44 -6.47 -17.43
C HIS A 170 12.43 -5.58 -18.19
N LEU A 171 12.54 -4.31 -17.79
CA LEU A 171 13.64 -3.44 -18.20
C LEU A 171 14.60 -3.25 -17.03
N HIS A 172 15.87 -3.54 -17.28
CA HIS A 172 16.97 -3.32 -16.36
C HIS A 172 18.25 -3.10 -17.16
N LEU A 173 19.11 -2.22 -16.66
CA LEU A 173 20.49 -2.07 -17.12
C LEU A 173 21.38 -1.81 -15.90
N ASP A 174 22.69 -1.90 -16.11
CA ASP A 174 23.69 -1.52 -15.12
C ASP A 174 23.90 0.00 -15.15
N GLU A 175 24.19 0.58 -16.32
CA GLU A 175 24.48 2.01 -16.44
C GLU A 175 24.02 2.57 -17.81
N VAL A 176 23.63 3.84 -17.83
CA VAL A 176 23.23 4.61 -19.00
C VAL A 176 24.01 5.92 -19.06
N GLU A 177 24.75 6.10 -20.14
CA GLU A 177 25.54 7.32 -20.36
C GLU A 177 25.03 8.09 -21.57
N VAL A 178 25.03 9.41 -21.46
CA VAL A 178 24.62 10.31 -22.54
C VAL A 178 25.73 11.32 -22.77
N TYR A 179 26.14 11.51 -24.03
CA TYR A 179 27.22 12.42 -24.40
C TYR A 179 26.71 13.50 -25.38
N ALA A 180 27.07 14.76 -25.13
CA ALA A 180 26.70 15.87 -26.00
C ALA A 180 27.68 16.01 -27.19
N THR A 181 27.24 16.65 -28.28
CA THR A 181 28.12 16.98 -29.41
C THR A 181 29.20 17.98 -29.02
N ALA A 182 28.87 18.92 -28.13
CA ALA A 182 29.78 19.96 -27.65
C ALA A 182 30.95 19.43 -26.80
N ASP A 183 30.74 18.32 -26.07
CA ASP A 183 31.78 17.64 -25.30
C ASP A 183 31.50 16.13 -25.31
N LYS A 184 32.26 15.43 -26.17
CA LYS A 184 32.10 13.99 -26.41
C LYS A 184 32.69 13.12 -25.31
N SER A 185 33.43 13.71 -24.36
CA SER A 185 34.15 13.00 -23.29
C SER A 185 33.38 12.93 -21.98
N LYS A 186 32.41 13.83 -21.77
CA LYS A 186 31.67 13.97 -20.52
C LYS A 186 30.28 13.34 -20.59
N ASN A 187 30.00 12.40 -19.68
CA ASN A 187 28.65 11.88 -19.47
C ASN A 187 27.77 12.97 -18.81
N ILE A 188 26.80 13.49 -19.56
CA ILE A 188 25.89 14.56 -19.11
C ILE A 188 24.66 14.03 -18.37
N ALA A 189 24.44 12.70 -18.37
CA ALA A 189 23.39 12.04 -17.60
C ALA A 189 23.80 11.71 -16.15
N LEU A 190 25.11 11.67 -15.86
CA LEU A 190 25.65 11.33 -14.54
C LEU A 190 24.98 12.16 -13.43
N GLY A 191 24.33 11.49 -12.49
CA GLY A 191 23.64 12.07 -11.34
C GLY A 191 22.37 12.88 -11.67
N ARG A 192 21.87 12.85 -12.91
CA ARG A 192 20.67 13.60 -13.32
C ARG A 192 19.37 12.98 -12.76
N PRO A 193 18.26 13.75 -12.70
CA PRO A 193 16.96 13.20 -12.34
C PRO A 193 16.51 12.11 -13.33
N CYS A 194 16.13 10.96 -12.80
CA CYS A 194 15.65 9.80 -13.55
C CYS A 194 14.30 9.30 -13.02
N ASP A 195 13.55 8.59 -13.86
CA ASP A 195 12.31 7.91 -13.52
C ASP A 195 12.13 6.67 -14.41
N GLN A 196 11.23 5.77 -14.03
CA GLN A 196 10.95 4.54 -14.78
C GLN A 196 9.48 4.13 -14.64
N SER A 197 9.03 3.15 -15.43
CA SER A 197 7.61 2.75 -15.48
C SER A 197 7.07 2.09 -14.20
N SER A 198 7.93 1.39 -13.45
CA SER A 198 7.61 0.72 -12.19
C SER A 198 8.90 0.29 -11.48
N SER A 199 8.82 -0.10 -10.20
CA SER A 199 9.94 -0.70 -9.48
C SER A 199 9.72 -2.20 -9.23
N GLY A 200 10.68 -3.01 -9.65
CA GLY A 200 10.72 -4.46 -9.55
C GLY A 200 10.94 -5.03 -8.15
N GLN A 201 10.74 -6.34 -8.01
CA GLN A 201 11.13 -7.05 -6.79
C GLN A 201 12.66 -7.13 -6.59
N TRP A 202 13.42 -6.84 -7.66
CA TRP A 202 14.88 -6.76 -7.69
C TRP A 202 15.40 -5.32 -7.73
N SER A 203 14.53 -4.31 -7.53
CA SER A 203 14.97 -2.92 -7.41
C SER A 203 15.94 -2.74 -6.24
N THR A 204 16.94 -1.88 -6.43
CA THR A 204 17.96 -1.59 -5.42
C THR A 204 18.24 -0.10 -5.35
N ARG A 205 18.57 0.42 -4.16
CA ARG A 205 19.07 1.79 -4.06
C ARG A 205 20.47 1.89 -4.67
N ALA A 206 20.76 3.03 -5.29
CA ALA A 206 22.05 3.30 -5.90
C ALA A 206 23.23 3.12 -4.92
N ARG A 207 24.39 2.70 -5.44
CA ARG A 207 25.51 2.23 -4.63
C ARG A 207 26.59 3.30 -4.44
N SER A 208 26.49 4.41 -5.18
CA SER A 208 27.46 5.50 -5.17
C SER A 208 27.58 6.24 -3.83
N LYS A 209 28.74 6.85 -3.56
CA LYS A 209 28.94 7.74 -2.39
C LYS A 209 28.02 8.98 -2.44
N ALA A 210 27.63 9.41 -3.64
CA ALA A 210 26.73 10.55 -3.84
C ALA A 210 25.30 10.24 -3.33
N TRP A 211 24.82 9.01 -3.53
CA TRP A 211 23.54 8.55 -2.98
C TRP A 211 23.46 8.72 -1.46
N LYS A 212 24.51 8.28 -0.75
CA LYS A 212 24.59 8.33 0.73
C LYS A 212 24.54 9.74 1.32
N LYS A 213 24.70 10.78 0.50
CA LYS A 213 24.75 12.19 0.94
C LYS A 213 23.43 12.95 0.74
N GLY A 214 22.44 12.41 0.02
CA GLY A 214 21.17 13.13 -0.21
C GLY A 214 20.10 12.49 -1.09
N GLY A 215 20.24 11.23 -1.53
CA GLY A 215 19.25 10.58 -2.41
C GLY A 215 19.21 11.15 -3.84
N PRO A 216 18.21 10.80 -4.66
CA PRO A 216 18.10 11.29 -6.03
C PRO A 216 17.67 12.78 -6.02
N PRO A 217 18.20 13.63 -6.91
CA PRO A 217 17.80 15.03 -6.99
C PRO A 217 16.30 15.15 -7.32
N PRO A 218 15.61 16.20 -6.84
CA PRO A 218 14.22 16.46 -7.17
C PRO A 218 14.01 16.63 -8.68
N LYS A 219 12.79 16.36 -9.17
CA LYS A 219 12.43 16.61 -10.58
C LYS A 219 12.66 18.10 -10.88
N ALA A 220 13.29 18.40 -12.01
CA ALA A 220 13.40 19.79 -12.47
C ALA A 220 12.00 20.37 -12.75
N ALA A 221 11.82 21.66 -12.47
CA ALA A 221 10.60 22.37 -12.81
C ALA A 221 10.23 22.18 -14.29
N GLY A 222 8.97 21.86 -14.57
CA GLY A 222 8.44 21.68 -15.93
C GLY A 222 8.41 20.24 -16.47
N ALA A 223 8.54 19.21 -15.62
CA ALA A 223 8.15 17.85 -16.00
C ALA A 223 6.66 17.83 -16.40
N PRO A 224 6.25 17.09 -17.45
CA PRO A 224 4.85 17.07 -17.86
C PRO A 224 3.97 16.54 -16.71
N ALA A 225 2.97 17.34 -16.34
CA ALA A 225 1.94 16.95 -15.38
C ALA A 225 1.27 15.65 -15.83
N ALA A 226 0.78 14.86 -14.86
CA ALA A 226 -0.05 13.70 -15.16
C ALA A 226 -1.21 14.11 -16.09
N PRO A 227 -1.62 13.24 -17.04
CA PRO A 227 -2.75 13.54 -17.91
C PRO A 227 -3.99 13.83 -17.04
N LYS A 228 -4.50 15.06 -17.14
CA LYS A 228 -5.74 15.48 -16.43
C LYS A 228 -6.97 15.11 -17.24
N TYR A 229 -8.04 14.75 -16.56
CA TYR A 229 -9.33 14.48 -17.20
C TYR A 229 -10.06 15.79 -17.52
N SER A 230 -10.71 15.87 -18.67
CA SER A 230 -11.57 16.99 -19.03
C SER A 230 -13.02 16.62 -18.69
N TYR A 231 -13.59 17.31 -17.70
CA TYR A 231 -14.91 17.01 -17.16
C TYR A 231 -16.03 17.56 -18.04
N LYS A 232 -17.14 16.83 -18.13
CA LYS A 232 -18.36 17.19 -18.85
C LYS A 232 -19.44 17.70 -17.89
N SER A 233 -20.42 18.44 -18.41
CA SER A 233 -21.52 19.02 -17.62
C SER A 233 -22.31 18.00 -16.80
N ALA A 234 -22.50 16.77 -17.30
CA ALA A 234 -23.16 15.70 -16.56
C ALA A 234 -22.40 15.31 -15.26
N GLN A 235 -21.07 15.24 -15.31
CA GLN A 235 -20.23 14.92 -14.16
C GLN A 235 -20.22 16.07 -13.14
N LEU A 236 -20.32 17.31 -13.62
CA LEU A 236 -20.47 18.47 -12.75
C LEU A 236 -21.82 18.44 -12.01
N ALA A 237 -22.92 18.15 -12.71
CA ALA A 237 -24.24 18.02 -12.12
C ALA A 237 -24.26 16.94 -11.02
N GLU A 238 -23.69 15.76 -11.31
CA GLU A 238 -23.54 14.68 -10.34
C GLU A 238 -22.70 15.11 -9.12
N ALA A 239 -21.62 15.87 -9.33
CA ALA A 239 -20.78 16.37 -8.24
C ALA A 239 -21.55 17.29 -7.28
N PHE A 240 -22.40 18.17 -7.79
CA PHE A 240 -23.29 19.01 -6.98
C PHE A 240 -24.35 18.17 -6.24
N GLU A 241 -25.01 17.23 -6.92
CA GLU A 241 -25.99 16.33 -6.30
C GLU A 241 -25.37 15.57 -5.12
N LEU A 242 -24.18 15.00 -5.32
CA LEU A 242 -23.46 14.29 -4.27
C LEU A 242 -23.02 15.22 -3.15
N ALA A 243 -22.65 16.47 -3.45
CA ALA A 243 -22.31 17.47 -2.42
C ALA A 243 -23.51 17.80 -1.52
N HIS A 244 -24.70 17.98 -2.09
CA HIS A 244 -25.95 18.17 -1.34
C HIS A 244 -26.29 16.97 -0.47
N LYS A 245 -26.29 15.76 -1.04
CA LYS A 245 -26.54 14.53 -0.27
C LYS A 245 -25.57 14.38 0.91
N THR A 246 -24.30 14.72 0.68
CA THR A 246 -23.26 14.67 1.72
C THR A 246 -23.51 15.72 2.81
N LEU A 247 -23.89 16.94 2.42
CA LEU A 247 -24.22 18.02 3.36
C LEU A 247 -25.44 17.69 4.21
N ASP A 248 -26.50 17.19 3.59
CA ASP A 248 -27.73 16.79 4.28
C ASP A 248 -27.46 15.63 5.24
N TYR A 249 -26.63 14.67 4.85
CA TYR A 249 -26.20 13.61 5.74
C TYR A 249 -25.47 14.15 6.98
N VAL A 250 -24.45 14.99 6.80
CA VAL A 250 -23.67 15.54 7.92
C VAL A 250 -24.54 16.42 8.84
N ARG A 251 -25.49 17.16 8.27
CA ARG A 251 -26.43 18.02 9.01
C ARG A 251 -27.38 17.27 9.93
N LYS A 252 -27.61 15.97 9.69
CA LYS A 252 -28.37 15.12 10.64
C LYS A 252 -27.68 15.02 12.01
N PHE A 253 -26.36 15.25 12.06
CA PHE A 253 -25.57 15.18 13.28
C PHE A 253 -25.26 16.56 13.85
N GLU A 254 -24.91 17.52 12.99
CA GLU A 254 -24.57 18.87 13.45
C GLU A 254 -24.72 19.91 12.32
N PRO A 255 -25.26 21.12 12.60
CA PRO A 255 -25.40 22.16 11.58
C PRO A 255 -24.07 22.58 10.93
N ARG A 256 -24.10 22.88 9.61
CA ARG A 256 -22.95 23.34 8.82
C ARG A 256 -23.27 24.60 7.99
N PRO A 257 -23.68 25.72 8.61
CA PRO A 257 -24.15 26.91 7.88
C PRO A 257 -23.10 27.51 6.95
N LYS A 258 -21.82 27.54 7.35
CA LYS A 258 -20.72 28.05 6.52
C LYS A 258 -20.50 27.21 5.26
N LEU A 259 -20.50 25.89 5.38
CA LEU A 259 -20.32 24.98 4.24
C LEU A 259 -21.52 25.00 3.28
N ALA A 260 -22.72 25.14 3.84
CA ALA A 260 -23.93 25.33 3.07
C ALA A 260 -23.93 26.62 2.24
N ALA A 261 -23.51 27.73 2.85
CA ALA A 261 -23.37 29.00 2.16
C ALA A 261 -22.34 28.90 1.03
N ARG A 262 -21.20 28.22 1.27
CA ARG A 262 -20.18 27.96 0.25
C ARG A 262 -20.70 27.09 -0.89
N LEU A 263 -21.51 26.06 -0.62
CA LEU A 263 -22.11 25.24 -1.68
C LEU A 263 -23.02 26.09 -2.57
N LYS A 264 -23.89 26.92 -1.98
CA LYS A 264 -24.75 27.86 -2.71
C LYS A 264 -23.96 28.89 -3.53
N GLN A 265 -22.83 29.36 -2.99
CA GLN A 265 -21.92 30.25 -3.71
C GLN A 265 -21.32 29.57 -4.94
N LEU A 266 -20.90 28.30 -4.84
CA LEU A 266 -20.39 27.55 -5.99
C LEU A 266 -21.48 27.32 -7.05
N GLU A 267 -22.71 27.02 -6.65
CA GLU A 267 -23.84 26.90 -7.58
C GLU A 267 -24.08 28.21 -8.34
N THR A 268 -24.03 29.34 -7.64
CA THR A 268 -24.20 30.66 -8.25
C THR A 268 -23.03 31.01 -9.17
N LYS A 269 -21.79 30.73 -8.73
CA LYS A 269 -20.56 30.98 -9.49
C LYS A 269 -20.51 30.19 -10.80
N PHE A 270 -21.02 28.97 -10.77
CA PHE A 270 -20.98 28.04 -11.90
C PHE A 270 -22.36 27.84 -12.54
N ALA A 271 -23.24 28.84 -12.45
CA ALA A 271 -24.49 28.88 -13.19
C ALA A 271 -24.26 29.37 -14.64
N GLY A 272 -24.78 28.65 -15.63
CA GLY A 272 -24.77 29.05 -17.05
C GLY A 272 -24.07 28.08 -18.00
N ASP A 273 -24.14 28.37 -19.30
CA ASP A 273 -23.73 27.43 -20.37
C ASP A 273 -22.23 27.44 -20.70
N ASN A 274 -21.49 28.49 -20.30
CA ASN A 274 -20.06 28.70 -20.60
C ASN A 274 -19.17 28.55 -19.35
N VAL A 275 -19.39 27.49 -18.57
CA VAL A 275 -18.63 27.22 -17.35
C VAL A 275 -17.42 26.33 -17.66
N ASP A 276 -16.26 26.65 -17.07
CA ASP A 276 -15.14 25.71 -17.00
C ASP A 276 -15.52 24.54 -16.08
N ALA A 277 -16.06 23.48 -16.69
CA ALA A 277 -16.52 22.29 -15.99
C ALA A 277 -15.41 21.59 -15.20
N THR A 278 -14.15 21.71 -15.61
CA THR A 278 -13.02 21.09 -14.91
C THR A 278 -12.67 21.85 -13.63
N ALA A 279 -12.60 23.18 -13.70
CA ALA A 279 -12.44 24.01 -12.51
C ALA A 279 -13.62 23.85 -11.54
N ALA A 280 -14.85 23.89 -12.07
CA ALA A 280 -16.06 23.73 -11.27
C ALA A 280 -16.14 22.38 -10.56
N TYR A 281 -15.88 21.28 -11.28
CA TYR A 281 -15.90 19.94 -10.72
C TYR A 281 -14.87 19.79 -9.59
N THR A 282 -13.67 20.32 -9.79
CA THR A 282 -12.58 20.27 -8.81
C THR A 282 -12.97 21.03 -7.53
N GLU A 283 -13.49 22.25 -7.64
CA GLU A 283 -13.93 23.05 -6.48
C GLU A 283 -15.08 22.37 -5.71
N VAL A 284 -16.06 21.82 -6.41
CA VAL A 284 -17.20 21.12 -5.80
C VAL A 284 -16.77 19.83 -5.10
N ARG A 285 -15.87 19.03 -5.71
CA ARG A 285 -15.32 17.81 -5.08
C ARG A 285 -14.52 18.14 -3.82
N TRP A 286 -13.71 19.20 -3.85
CA TRP A 286 -13.00 19.67 -2.66
C TRP A 286 -13.95 20.12 -1.55
N LEU A 287 -15.00 20.89 -1.87
CA LEU A 287 -16.01 21.28 -0.89
C LEU A 287 -16.76 20.06 -0.33
N ARG A 288 -17.16 19.12 -1.18
CA ARG A 288 -17.81 17.86 -0.74
C ARG A 288 -16.90 17.08 0.21
N ARG A 289 -15.60 16.99 -0.09
CA ARG A 289 -14.61 16.38 0.79
C ARG A 289 -14.54 17.11 2.14
N GLU A 290 -14.51 18.44 2.14
CA GLU A 290 -14.53 19.23 3.37
C GLU A 290 -15.80 18.98 4.20
N ILE A 291 -16.97 18.90 3.55
CA ILE A 291 -18.25 18.59 4.18
C ILE A 291 -18.19 17.24 4.89
N ILE A 292 -17.83 16.15 4.20
CA ILE A 292 -17.78 14.83 4.85
C ILE A 292 -16.73 14.77 5.96
N MET A 293 -15.57 15.41 5.77
CA MET A 293 -14.50 15.44 6.78
C MET A 293 -14.85 16.26 8.03
N SER A 294 -15.90 17.09 7.96
CA SER A 294 -16.46 17.83 9.09
C SER A 294 -17.41 16.99 9.96
N HIS A 295 -17.69 15.73 9.60
CA HIS A 295 -18.58 14.87 10.35
C HIS A 295 -18.07 14.66 11.80
N PRO A 296 -18.92 14.78 12.84
CA PRO A 296 -18.48 14.68 14.24
C PRO A 296 -17.79 13.36 14.60
N LEU A 297 -18.22 12.23 14.02
CA LEU A 297 -17.56 10.92 14.20
C LEU A 297 -16.13 10.86 13.66
N LEU A 298 -15.72 11.82 12.82
CA LEU A 298 -14.36 11.92 12.31
C LEU A 298 -13.51 12.90 13.13
N LYS A 299 -13.98 13.34 14.32
CA LYS A 299 -13.25 14.28 15.18
C LYS A 299 -12.12 13.60 15.95
N PHE A 300 -11.14 13.11 15.20
CA PHE A 300 -9.88 12.54 15.70
C PHE A 300 -8.71 12.98 14.82
N ASP A 301 -7.55 13.18 15.44
CA ASP A 301 -6.40 13.82 14.80
C ASP A 301 -5.45 12.83 14.10
N ARG A 302 -5.55 11.54 14.46
CA ARG A 302 -4.65 10.48 14.00
C ARG A 302 -5.43 9.30 13.46
N LEU A 303 -4.98 8.76 12.33
CA LEU A 303 -5.56 7.57 11.70
C LEU A 303 -4.52 6.45 11.65
N LEU A 304 -4.84 5.29 12.21
CA LEU A 304 -4.04 4.08 12.04
C LEU A 304 -4.44 3.38 10.75
N ILE A 305 -3.48 3.06 9.89
CA ILE A 305 -3.67 2.22 8.71
C ILE A 305 -2.68 1.06 8.72
N ASN A 306 -3.08 -0.09 8.17
CA ASN A 306 -2.18 -1.18 7.87
C ASN A 306 -1.77 -1.15 6.39
N LYS A 307 -0.51 -0.85 6.10
CA LYS A 307 0.02 -0.85 4.74
C LYS A 307 0.65 -2.21 4.43
N ARG A 308 -0.06 -3.07 3.70
CA ARG A 308 0.45 -4.37 3.25
C ARG A 308 0.12 -4.62 1.77
N PRO A 309 0.98 -5.35 1.03
CA PRO A 309 0.59 -5.87 -0.27
C PRO A 309 -0.56 -6.89 -0.13
N PRO A 310 -1.33 -7.11 -1.22
CA PRO A 310 -2.24 -8.25 -1.29
C PRO A 310 -1.48 -9.57 -1.04
N PRO A 311 -2.13 -10.57 -0.41
CA PRO A 311 -1.55 -11.90 -0.30
C PRO A 311 -1.39 -12.51 -1.70
N GLY A 312 -0.46 -13.44 -1.85
CA GLY A 312 -0.15 -14.03 -3.16
C GLY A 312 -1.17 -15.03 -3.69
N TYR A 313 -2.25 -15.30 -2.95
CA TYR A 313 -3.25 -16.29 -3.32
C TYR A 313 -4.65 -15.77 -3.03
N SER A 314 -5.45 -15.60 -4.10
CA SER A 314 -6.83 -15.12 -4.05
C SER A 314 -7.78 -16.25 -3.66
N HIS A 315 -7.94 -16.49 -2.37
CA HIS A 315 -8.88 -17.47 -1.84
C HIS A 315 -9.20 -17.17 -0.38
N GLN A 316 -10.46 -17.35 0.02
CA GLN A 316 -10.96 -16.95 1.34
C GLN A 316 -10.20 -17.63 2.48
N CYS A 317 -9.76 -18.89 2.29
CA CYS A 317 -9.05 -19.60 3.35
C CYS A 317 -7.55 -19.27 3.42
N ASP A 318 -6.90 -19.07 2.27
CA ASP A 318 -5.43 -19.09 2.16
C ASP A 318 -4.81 -17.71 2.32
N GLN A 319 -5.57 -16.65 2.05
CA GLN A 319 -5.10 -15.28 2.15
C GLN A 319 -4.63 -14.89 3.57
N TYR A 320 -5.05 -15.64 4.59
CA TYR A 320 -4.73 -15.45 6.00
C TYR A 320 -3.48 -16.21 6.48
N LEU A 321 -2.96 -17.14 5.67
CA LEU A 321 -1.82 -17.98 6.07
C LEU A 321 -0.49 -17.27 5.79
N GLY A 322 0.45 -17.38 6.73
CA GLY A 322 1.77 -16.74 6.65
C GLY A 322 2.52 -17.09 5.37
N ARG A 323 2.36 -18.33 4.87
CA ARG A 323 2.96 -18.80 3.62
C ARG A 323 2.56 -18.02 2.37
N HIS A 324 1.39 -17.37 2.38
CA HIS A 324 0.87 -16.56 1.26
C HIS A 324 1.10 -15.06 1.44
N SER A 325 1.67 -14.64 2.57
CA SER A 325 1.94 -13.24 2.87
C SER A 325 3.14 -12.68 2.08
N SER A 326 3.14 -11.35 1.91
CA SER A 326 4.21 -10.57 1.27
C SER A 326 4.63 -9.42 2.18
N PRO A 327 5.93 -9.07 2.25
CA PRO A 327 6.40 -8.09 3.22
C PRO A 327 5.90 -6.68 2.88
N GLY A 328 5.61 -5.86 3.90
CA GLY A 328 5.08 -4.51 3.71
C GLY A 328 5.37 -3.59 4.90
N PRO A 329 5.13 -2.27 4.77
CA PRO A 329 5.41 -1.31 5.84
C PRO A 329 4.65 -1.55 7.15
N GLY A 330 3.46 -2.17 7.09
CA GLY A 330 2.66 -2.52 8.26
C GLY A 330 1.99 -1.32 8.93
N LEU A 331 2.08 -1.25 10.27
CA LEU A 331 1.40 -0.25 11.09
C LEU A 331 1.91 1.16 10.78
N THR A 332 1.05 1.98 10.19
CA THR A 332 1.35 3.37 9.84
C THR A 332 0.33 4.30 10.51
N VAL A 333 0.81 5.23 11.32
CA VAL A 333 -0.03 6.30 11.89
C VAL A 333 0.05 7.51 10.96
N LEU A 334 -1.10 8.04 10.58
CA LEU A 334 -1.22 9.28 9.82
C LEU A 334 -1.67 10.41 10.74
N ASP A 335 -0.77 11.33 11.03
CA ASP A 335 -1.12 12.63 11.62
C ASP A 335 -1.65 13.56 10.52
N SER A 336 -2.51 14.52 10.87
CA SER A 336 -3.07 15.49 9.91
C SER A 336 -3.72 14.84 8.67
N TRP A 337 -4.26 13.63 8.84
CA TRP A 337 -4.71 12.74 7.76
C TRP A 337 -5.83 13.30 6.86
N LYS A 338 -6.53 14.35 7.31
CA LYS A 338 -7.58 15.01 6.53
C LYS A 338 -7.06 15.98 5.48
N SER A 339 -5.88 16.57 5.72
CA SER A 339 -5.40 17.76 5.01
C SER A 339 -3.95 17.71 4.57
N ASP A 340 -3.04 17.07 5.29
CA ASP A 340 -1.63 16.90 4.88
C ASP A 340 -1.07 15.69 5.63
N PRO A 341 -1.40 14.46 5.18
CA PRO A 341 -1.10 13.26 5.94
C PRO A 341 0.40 13.09 6.18
N LYS A 342 0.81 12.98 7.44
CA LYS A 342 2.21 12.73 7.85
C LYS A 342 2.33 11.31 8.38
N PRO A 343 2.90 10.38 7.59
CA PRO A 343 3.00 8.98 7.99
C PRO A 343 4.15 8.74 8.96
N THR A 344 3.88 7.97 10.01
CA THR A 344 4.86 7.41 10.94
C THR A 344 4.76 5.88 10.91
N LEU A 345 5.85 5.19 10.56
CA LEU A 345 5.92 3.73 10.55
C LEU A 345 6.27 3.22 11.97
N LEU A 346 5.30 2.60 12.66
CA LEU A 346 5.49 2.25 14.08
C LEU A 346 6.51 1.15 14.31
N LEU A 347 6.70 0.25 13.34
CA LEU A 347 7.57 -0.92 13.45
C LEU A 347 8.95 -0.74 12.82
N GLU A 348 9.21 0.42 12.20
CA GLU A 348 10.49 0.69 11.56
C GLU A 348 11.65 0.58 12.56
N GLY A 349 12.65 -0.25 12.23
CA GLY A 349 13.80 -0.52 13.07
C GLY A 349 13.53 -1.37 14.33
N LYS A 350 12.31 -1.89 14.53
CA LYS A 350 11.92 -2.66 15.73
C LYS A 350 11.63 -4.13 15.47
N MET A 351 11.29 -4.47 14.23
CA MET A 351 10.89 -5.83 13.81
C MET A 351 11.71 -6.25 12.58
N PRO A 352 11.91 -7.57 12.37
CA PRO A 352 12.47 -8.06 11.13
C PRO A 352 11.56 -7.71 9.93
N VAL A 353 12.08 -7.94 8.71
CA VAL A 353 11.23 -7.84 7.51
C VAL A 353 10.08 -8.84 7.63
N GLY A 354 8.86 -8.39 7.36
CA GLY A 354 7.68 -9.22 7.55
C GLY A 354 6.40 -8.57 7.10
N THR A 355 5.28 -9.18 7.50
CA THR A 355 3.93 -8.73 7.17
C THR A 355 3.13 -8.53 8.43
N VAL A 356 2.43 -7.40 8.54
CA VAL A 356 1.40 -7.16 9.56
C VAL A 356 0.03 -7.42 8.97
N THR A 357 -0.86 -8.05 9.74
CA THR A 357 -2.28 -8.16 9.38
C THR A 357 -3.20 -7.87 10.55
N HIS A 358 -4.41 -7.41 10.21
CA HIS A 358 -5.56 -7.19 11.11
C HIS A 358 -5.20 -6.51 12.45
N PRO A 359 -4.73 -5.25 12.43
CA PRO A 359 -4.60 -4.51 13.67
C PRO A 359 -5.97 -4.16 14.25
N ASP A 360 -6.09 -4.25 15.57
CA ASP A 360 -7.22 -3.77 16.34
C ASP A 360 -6.72 -2.74 17.37
N LEU A 361 -7.46 -1.66 17.52
CA LEU A 361 -7.11 -0.56 18.40
C LEU A 361 -7.87 -0.72 19.72
N ASP A 362 -7.18 -0.60 20.85
CA ASP A 362 -7.81 -0.70 22.18
C ASP A 362 -8.85 0.41 22.38
N PHE A 363 -9.78 0.20 23.32
CA PHE A 363 -10.93 1.08 23.53
C PHE A 363 -10.55 2.54 23.84
N ASP A 364 -9.38 2.77 24.44
CA ASP A 364 -8.87 4.10 24.74
C ASP A 364 -7.94 4.69 23.64
N GLY A 365 -7.71 3.93 22.57
CA GLY A 365 -6.88 4.34 21.44
C GLY A 365 -5.38 4.33 21.68
N LYS A 366 -4.87 3.76 22.79
CA LYS A 366 -3.45 3.83 23.15
C LYS A 366 -2.63 2.60 22.79
N LYS A 367 -3.25 1.44 22.64
CA LYS A 367 -2.57 0.17 22.30
C LYS A 367 -3.14 -0.42 21.03
N ILE A 368 -2.29 -1.12 20.29
CA ILE A 368 -2.61 -1.78 19.04
C ILE A 368 -2.25 -3.25 19.19
N LEU A 369 -3.24 -4.11 19.00
CA LEU A 369 -3.07 -5.56 18.88
C LEU A 369 -2.98 -5.90 17.39
N PHE A 370 -2.09 -6.79 16.98
CA PHE A 370 -1.92 -7.12 15.57
C PHE A 370 -1.27 -8.49 15.38
N ALA A 371 -1.41 -9.08 14.19
CA ALA A 371 -0.68 -10.27 13.82
C ALA A 371 0.55 -9.93 12.98
N PHE A 372 1.68 -10.58 13.25
CA PHE A 372 2.92 -10.41 12.49
C PHE A 372 3.49 -11.75 12.01
N CYS A 373 3.86 -11.80 10.74
CA CYS A 373 4.58 -12.92 10.13
C CYS A 373 6.00 -12.48 9.80
N ASP A 374 6.98 -13.17 10.38
CA ASP A 374 8.41 -12.96 10.12
C ASP A 374 8.80 -13.57 8.75
N HIS A 375 9.46 -12.78 7.89
CA HIS A 375 9.92 -13.21 6.56
C HIS A 375 11.42 -13.50 6.50
N THR A 376 12.15 -13.40 7.62
CA THR A 376 13.49 -14.00 7.74
C THR A 376 13.43 -15.52 7.65
N GLU A 377 12.27 -16.11 7.97
CA GLU A 377 11.95 -17.48 7.58
C GLU A 377 11.81 -17.56 6.05
N THR A 378 12.82 -18.15 5.43
CA THR A 378 12.94 -18.27 3.98
C THR A 378 12.07 -19.41 3.44
N ASN A 379 11.81 -20.45 4.23
CA ASN A 379 10.86 -21.49 3.89
C ASN A 379 9.44 -20.98 4.12
N ARG A 380 8.77 -20.61 3.02
CA ARG A 380 7.38 -20.12 3.07
C ARG A 380 6.42 -21.07 3.80
N SER A 381 6.64 -22.38 3.78
CA SER A 381 5.77 -23.34 4.46
C SER A 381 5.92 -23.34 5.98
N LEU A 382 6.92 -22.65 6.53
CA LEU A 382 7.14 -22.48 7.97
C LEU A 382 6.78 -21.07 8.46
N ARG A 383 6.37 -20.18 7.55
CA ARG A 383 5.90 -18.84 7.88
C ARG A 383 4.55 -18.91 8.57
N ARG A 384 4.44 -18.23 9.71
CA ARG A 384 3.24 -18.16 10.53
C ARG A 384 3.03 -16.77 11.08
N PHE A 385 1.76 -16.39 11.23
CA PHE A 385 1.39 -15.22 12.01
C PHE A 385 1.37 -15.56 13.50
N LEU A 386 1.77 -14.59 14.32
CA LEU A 386 1.66 -14.60 15.78
C LEU A 386 1.13 -13.26 16.25
N ILE A 387 0.53 -13.19 17.44
CA ILE A 387 -0.07 -11.97 17.98
C ILE A 387 0.97 -11.14 18.74
N TRP A 388 0.95 -9.84 18.49
CA TRP A 388 1.82 -8.83 19.09
C TRP A 388 0.99 -7.63 19.54
N GLU A 389 1.54 -6.87 20.49
CA GLU A 389 0.98 -5.60 20.94
C GLU A 389 2.05 -4.51 20.95
N ILE A 390 1.65 -3.28 20.63
CA ILE A 390 2.50 -2.08 20.75
C ILE A 390 1.65 -0.87 21.15
N GLY A 391 2.25 0.10 21.84
CA GLY A 391 1.64 1.41 22.06
C GLY A 391 1.56 2.24 20.78
N ILE A 392 0.56 3.12 20.68
CA ILE A 392 0.41 4.09 19.58
C ILE A 392 1.57 5.11 19.55
N ASP A 393 2.32 5.24 20.65
CA ASP A 393 3.57 5.99 20.77
C ASP A 393 4.79 5.22 20.25
N GLY A 394 4.59 3.98 19.78
CA GLY A 394 5.61 3.09 19.28
C GLY A 394 6.46 2.41 20.36
N LYS A 395 6.07 2.47 21.65
CA LYS A 395 6.76 1.81 22.76
C LYS A 395 6.05 0.54 23.20
N GLY A 396 6.69 -0.24 24.06
CA GLY A 396 6.07 -1.43 24.67
C GLY A 396 5.79 -2.57 23.71
N LEU A 397 6.51 -2.65 22.59
CA LEU A 397 6.38 -3.74 21.62
C LEU A 397 6.65 -5.09 22.30
N ARG A 398 5.68 -6.01 22.24
CA ARG A 398 5.78 -7.34 22.83
C ARG A 398 5.02 -8.38 22.02
N GLN A 399 5.57 -9.59 21.98
CA GLN A 399 4.90 -10.77 21.41
C GLN A 399 4.01 -11.39 22.49
N LEU A 400 2.76 -11.71 22.16
CA LEU A 400 1.77 -12.28 23.08
C LEU A 400 1.54 -13.77 22.84
N THR A 401 1.65 -14.26 21.60
CA THR A 401 1.54 -15.69 21.29
C THR A 401 2.77 -16.22 20.55
N GLY A 402 3.03 -17.53 20.60
CA GLY A 402 4.12 -18.17 19.87
C GLY A 402 5.42 -18.35 20.65
N ASP A 403 5.34 -18.65 21.95
CA ASP A 403 6.51 -18.85 22.81
C ASP A 403 6.95 -20.33 22.90
N LYS A 404 7.84 -20.67 23.86
CA LYS A 404 8.35 -22.05 24.06
C LYS A 404 7.25 -23.09 24.35
N ARG A 405 6.06 -22.66 24.78
CA ARG A 405 4.85 -23.48 25.00
C ARG A 405 4.17 -23.84 23.68
N ASP A 406 4.32 -22.98 22.67
CA ASP A 406 3.78 -23.11 21.30
C ASP A 406 4.79 -23.74 20.33
N LYS A 407 5.58 -24.69 20.84
CA LYS A 407 6.29 -25.62 19.97
C LYS A 407 5.25 -26.35 19.10
N LEU A 408 5.72 -26.97 18.01
CA LEU A 408 5.05 -28.07 17.32
C LEU A 408 4.85 -29.25 18.30
N LYS A 409 4.18 -29.04 19.44
CA LYS A 409 3.80 -30.04 20.41
C LYS A 409 2.43 -30.54 20.01
N THR A 410 2.57 -31.60 19.26
CA THR A 410 1.62 -32.52 18.72
C THR A 410 0.74 -33.18 19.78
N TRP A 411 -0.45 -33.58 19.36
CA TRP A 411 -1.13 -34.71 19.99
C TRP A 411 -0.39 -35.99 19.53
N PHE A 412 0.22 -36.73 20.46
CA PHE A 412 0.98 -37.98 20.19
C PHE A 412 2.15 -37.90 19.19
N GLY A 413 2.90 -36.82 19.10
CA GLY A 413 4.09 -36.76 18.23
C GLY A 413 3.83 -36.40 16.76
N ARG A 414 2.57 -36.26 16.31
CA ARG A 414 2.19 -35.90 14.92
C ARG A 414 1.77 -34.43 14.76
N SER A 415 2.55 -33.63 14.05
CA SER A 415 2.15 -32.27 13.64
C SER A 415 1.60 -32.35 12.24
N THR A 416 0.31 -32.09 12.07
CA THR A 416 -0.29 -31.97 10.73
C THR A 416 -0.46 -30.51 10.32
N VAL A 417 -0.57 -29.59 11.28
CA VAL A 417 -0.82 -28.15 11.05
C VAL A 417 0.15 -27.28 11.84
N LEU A 418 0.75 -26.30 11.17
CA LEU A 418 1.53 -25.23 11.81
C LEU A 418 0.59 -24.33 12.63
N VAL A 419 0.93 -24.08 13.89
CA VAL A 419 0.21 -23.10 14.71
C VAL A 419 0.47 -21.70 14.16
N GLU A 420 -0.61 -21.03 13.77
CA GLU A 420 -0.67 -19.64 13.34
C GLU A 420 -1.81 -18.94 14.06
N ASP A 421 -1.57 -17.73 14.54
CA ASP A 421 -2.53 -16.90 15.27
C ASP A 421 -2.68 -15.55 14.57
N PHE A 422 -3.91 -15.14 14.27
CA PHE A 422 -4.23 -13.93 13.51
C PHE A 422 -5.61 -13.36 13.89
N ASP A 423 -6.00 -12.26 13.23
CA ASP A 423 -7.26 -11.52 13.43
C ASP A 423 -7.62 -11.26 14.89
N PRO A 424 -6.74 -10.61 15.67
CA PRO A 424 -7.01 -10.37 17.07
C PRO A 424 -7.99 -9.19 17.27
N CYS A 425 -8.76 -9.21 18.36
CA CYS A 425 -9.53 -8.06 18.84
C CYS A 425 -9.51 -7.95 20.37
N TYR A 426 -9.51 -6.72 20.90
CA TYR A 426 -9.58 -6.50 22.34
C TYR A 426 -10.96 -6.85 22.91
N LEU A 427 -11.00 -7.37 24.14
CA LEU A 427 -12.23 -7.69 24.85
C LEU A 427 -12.55 -6.64 25.93
N PRO A 428 -13.84 -6.31 26.17
CA PRO A 428 -14.23 -5.29 27.13
C PRO A 428 -13.88 -5.64 28.59
N GLY A 429 -13.73 -6.93 28.91
CA GLY A 429 -13.29 -7.42 30.22
C GLY A 429 -11.77 -7.46 30.39
N GLY A 430 -11.00 -6.99 29.41
CA GLY A 430 -9.56 -7.24 29.32
C GLY A 430 -9.23 -8.53 28.56
N GLY A 431 -7.97 -8.69 28.19
CA GLY A 431 -7.55 -9.78 27.30
C GLY A 431 -7.94 -9.52 25.85
N PHE A 432 -7.91 -10.58 25.05
CA PHE A 432 -8.19 -10.51 23.61
C PHE A 432 -8.75 -11.83 23.07
N ALA A 433 -9.54 -11.74 22.00
CA ALA A 433 -9.92 -12.87 21.16
C ALA A 433 -9.12 -12.85 19.85
N PHE A 434 -8.94 -14.00 19.22
CA PHE A 434 -8.18 -14.14 17.97
C PHE A 434 -8.55 -15.45 17.25
N ILE A 435 -8.21 -15.52 15.96
CA ILE A 435 -8.39 -16.71 15.12
C ILE A 435 -7.09 -17.51 15.07
N THR A 436 -7.19 -18.84 15.16
CA THR A 436 -5.99 -19.69 15.25
C THR A 436 -6.19 -21.11 14.72
N THR A 437 -5.11 -21.69 14.21
CA THR A 437 -5.01 -23.10 13.77
C THR A 437 -4.69 -24.10 14.89
N ARG A 438 -4.69 -23.66 16.16
CA ARG A 438 -4.40 -24.51 17.35
C ARG A 438 -5.31 -25.73 17.48
N GLY A 439 -6.47 -25.73 16.84
CA GLY A 439 -7.37 -26.90 16.77
C GLY A 439 -6.81 -28.10 15.99
N GLN A 440 -5.69 -27.96 15.26
CA GLN A 440 -5.01 -29.05 14.53
C GLN A 440 -5.93 -29.83 13.57
N ALA A 441 -6.88 -29.14 12.93
CA ALA A 441 -7.85 -29.70 11.99
C ALA A 441 -7.68 -29.12 10.57
N PHE A 442 -8.35 -29.71 9.58
CA PHE A 442 -8.32 -29.30 8.18
C PHE A 442 -9.73 -29.03 7.64
N GLY A 443 -9.84 -28.07 6.72
CA GLY A 443 -11.07 -27.85 5.98
C GLY A 443 -11.39 -29.05 5.07
N ARG A 444 -12.67 -29.48 5.05
CA ARG A 444 -13.10 -30.75 4.44
C ARG A 444 -13.03 -30.78 2.90
N CYS A 445 -13.13 -29.63 2.24
CA CYS A 445 -13.30 -29.53 0.78
C CYS A 445 -11.99 -29.38 -0.01
N HIS A 446 -10.83 -29.41 0.63
CA HIS A 446 -9.58 -28.97 0.01
C HIS A 446 -8.71 -30.08 -0.61
N GLY A 447 -9.20 -31.32 -0.71
CA GLY A 447 -8.63 -32.36 -1.59
C GLY A 447 -7.12 -32.61 -1.44
N GLY A 448 -6.55 -32.45 -0.24
CA GLY A 448 -5.12 -32.62 0.05
C GLY A 448 -4.27 -31.33 0.02
N ARG A 449 -4.86 -30.19 -0.36
CA ARG A 449 -4.22 -28.87 -0.23
C ARG A 449 -4.07 -28.50 1.25
N TYR A 450 -2.94 -27.86 1.60
CA TYR A 450 -2.71 -27.37 2.96
C TYR A 450 -3.65 -26.20 3.27
N THR A 451 -4.83 -26.51 3.82
CA THR A 451 -5.82 -25.52 4.25
C THR A 451 -6.31 -25.90 5.64
N PRO A 452 -5.58 -25.49 6.68
CA PRO A 452 -5.97 -25.79 8.04
C PRO A 452 -7.31 -25.11 8.37
N ASN A 453 -8.05 -25.75 9.26
CA ASN A 453 -9.14 -25.11 9.96
C ASN A 453 -8.55 -24.11 10.97
N TYR A 454 -9.18 -22.95 11.10
CA TYR A 454 -8.88 -21.99 12.14
C TYR A 454 -10.18 -21.47 12.78
N LEU A 455 -10.14 -21.37 14.11
CA LEU A 455 -11.30 -21.12 14.98
C LEU A 455 -11.02 -19.97 15.94
N LEU A 456 -12.08 -19.43 16.54
CA LEU A 456 -12.05 -18.40 17.57
C LEU A 456 -11.55 -18.92 18.93
N TYR A 457 -10.53 -18.27 19.46
CA TYR A 457 -9.95 -18.48 20.79
C TYR A 457 -9.90 -17.13 21.53
N GLY A 458 -9.70 -17.20 22.84
CA GLY A 458 -9.37 -16.04 23.68
C GLY A 458 -8.20 -16.29 24.61
N ALA A 459 -7.60 -15.21 25.09
CA ALA A 459 -6.46 -15.21 26.01
C ALA A 459 -6.51 -14.00 26.95
N ASP A 460 -5.78 -14.10 28.05
CA ASP A 460 -5.57 -12.98 28.97
C ASP A 460 -4.65 -11.93 28.34
N ALA A 461 -4.60 -10.72 28.92
CA ALA A 461 -3.88 -9.57 28.36
C ALA A 461 -2.35 -9.75 28.24
N ASP A 462 -1.79 -10.77 28.89
CA ASP A 462 -0.38 -11.17 28.80
C ASP A 462 -0.13 -12.33 27.82
N GLY A 463 -1.18 -12.82 27.15
CA GLY A 463 -1.14 -13.98 26.26
C GLY A 463 -1.22 -15.33 26.97
N SER A 464 -1.44 -15.36 28.29
CA SER A 464 -1.69 -16.59 29.04
C SER A 464 -3.15 -17.06 28.93
N ASN A 465 -3.43 -18.25 29.47
CA ASN A 465 -4.78 -18.84 29.53
C ASN A 465 -5.52 -18.91 28.18
N ILE A 466 -4.76 -19.17 27.11
CA ILE A 466 -5.32 -19.41 25.76
C ILE A 466 -6.34 -20.54 25.83
N ARG A 467 -7.57 -20.26 25.42
CA ARG A 467 -8.68 -21.23 25.41
C ARG A 467 -9.59 -21.04 24.21
N GLN A 468 -10.18 -22.15 23.77
CA GLN A 468 -11.08 -22.19 22.64
C GLN A 468 -12.43 -21.54 23.01
N PHE A 469 -12.94 -20.66 22.15
CA PHE A 469 -14.25 -20.02 22.33
C PHE A 469 -15.31 -20.64 21.41
N SER A 470 -14.92 -21.06 20.20
CA SER A 470 -15.83 -21.68 19.24
C SER A 470 -15.44 -23.13 18.93
N TYR A 471 -16.42 -23.96 18.60
CA TYR A 471 -16.23 -25.37 18.28
C TYR A 471 -16.72 -25.68 16.85
N GLY A 472 -16.36 -24.81 15.90
CA GLY A 472 -16.72 -24.97 14.49
C GLY A 472 -15.92 -26.06 13.80
N GLU A 473 -16.44 -26.57 12.69
CA GLU A 473 -15.83 -27.60 11.87
C GLU A 473 -15.18 -27.05 10.59
N ALA A 474 -15.42 -25.79 10.25
CA ALA A 474 -14.76 -25.05 9.17
C ALA A 474 -14.16 -23.74 9.66
N ASN A 475 -13.64 -22.94 8.73
CA ASN A 475 -12.90 -21.72 9.00
C ASN A 475 -13.79 -20.59 9.55
N GLU A 476 -13.23 -19.81 10.46
CA GLU A 476 -13.83 -18.62 11.05
C GLU A 476 -12.88 -17.42 10.88
N TRP A 477 -13.40 -16.19 10.84
CA TRP A 477 -12.60 -14.99 10.54
C TRP A 477 -12.97 -13.80 11.42
N ASP A 478 -12.10 -12.80 11.39
CA ASP A 478 -12.40 -11.39 11.63
C ASP A 478 -13.30 -11.05 12.85
N PRO A 479 -12.99 -11.56 14.06
CA PRO A 479 -13.75 -11.23 15.24
C PRO A 479 -13.67 -9.72 15.56
N SER A 480 -14.78 -9.16 16.02
CA SER A 480 -14.85 -7.81 16.58
C SER A 480 -15.91 -7.71 17.67
N VAL A 481 -15.83 -6.67 18.52
CA VAL A 481 -16.78 -6.49 19.63
C VAL A 481 -17.98 -5.64 19.19
N LEU A 482 -19.18 -6.14 19.48
CA LEU A 482 -20.44 -5.43 19.29
C LEU A 482 -20.71 -4.43 20.42
N ASN A 483 -21.60 -3.47 20.17
CA ASN A 483 -22.02 -2.46 21.16
C ASN A 483 -22.61 -3.06 22.45
N ASP A 484 -23.06 -4.32 22.44
CA ASP A 484 -23.59 -5.04 23.60
C ASP A 484 -22.54 -5.96 24.27
N GLY A 485 -21.28 -5.87 23.87
CA GLY A 485 -20.16 -6.61 24.44
C GLY A 485 -19.99 -8.03 23.91
N ARG A 486 -20.87 -8.54 23.05
CA ARG A 486 -20.65 -9.82 22.35
C ARG A 486 -19.55 -9.68 21.31
N ILE A 487 -18.90 -10.78 20.98
CA ILE A 487 -17.99 -10.90 19.83
C ILE A 487 -18.84 -11.27 18.62
N VAL A 488 -18.76 -10.53 17.52
CA VAL A 488 -19.23 -10.93 16.19
C VAL A 488 -18.05 -11.46 15.39
N TYR A 489 -18.24 -12.51 14.59
CA TYR A 489 -17.21 -13.09 13.75
C TYR A 489 -17.85 -13.80 12.55
N SER A 490 -17.10 -13.97 11.47
CA SER A 490 -17.57 -14.71 10.30
C SER A 490 -17.29 -16.19 10.48
N ARG A 491 -18.23 -17.05 10.12
CA ARG A 491 -18.10 -18.51 10.20
C ARG A 491 -18.60 -19.17 8.93
N TRP A 492 -17.81 -20.11 8.43
CA TRP A 492 -18.27 -21.11 7.47
C TRP A 492 -18.96 -22.26 8.21
N ASP A 493 -20.14 -22.66 7.76
CA ASP A 493 -20.90 -23.78 8.35
C ASP A 493 -21.29 -24.80 7.26
N TYR A 494 -20.89 -26.07 7.46
CA TYR A 494 -21.22 -27.22 6.62
C TYR A 494 -22.29 -28.12 7.23
N ILE A 495 -22.68 -27.93 8.48
CA ILE A 495 -23.53 -28.88 9.20
C ILE A 495 -24.95 -28.84 8.63
N ASN A 496 -25.30 -29.87 7.86
CA ASN A 496 -26.57 -29.96 7.13
C ASN A 496 -26.78 -28.78 6.18
N ARG A 497 -25.70 -28.33 5.51
CA ARG A 497 -25.68 -27.17 4.61
C ARG A 497 -24.93 -27.48 3.32
N HIS A 498 -25.10 -26.60 2.34
CA HIS A 498 -24.33 -26.61 1.08
C HIS A 498 -22.90 -26.19 1.37
N ASP A 499 -21.96 -26.76 0.62
CA ASP A 499 -20.54 -26.56 0.81
C ASP A 499 -20.01 -25.14 0.51
N TRP A 500 -20.75 -24.27 -0.18
CA TRP A 500 -20.19 -22.99 -0.67
C TRP A 500 -20.82 -21.74 -0.04
N HIS A 501 -22.14 -21.74 0.18
CA HIS A 501 -22.93 -20.51 0.34
C HIS A 501 -22.99 -19.91 1.74
N TYR A 502 -22.66 -20.67 2.78
CA TYR A 502 -23.00 -20.29 4.15
C TYR A 502 -21.75 -19.86 4.93
N GLN A 503 -21.26 -18.67 4.60
CA GLN A 503 -20.16 -17.99 5.29
C GLN A 503 -20.71 -16.69 5.89
N SER A 504 -21.17 -16.79 7.13
CA SER A 504 -22.17 -15.88 7.69
C SER A 504 -21.73 -15.31 9.03
N LEU A 505 -22.43 -14.30 9.53
CA LEU A 505 -22.07 -13.67 10.80
C LEU A 505 -22.67 -14.44 11.98
N TRP A 506 -21.82 -14.73 12.95
CA TRP A 506 -22.14 -15.36 14.22
C TRP A 506 -21.72 -14.47 15.37
N THR A 507 -22.28 -14.74 16.55
CA THR A 507 -21.90 -14.08 17.79
C THR A 507 -21.62 -15.07 18.89
N THR A 508 -20.76 -14.69 19.84
CA THR A 508 -20.54 -15.39 21.11
C THR A 508 -20.27 -14.38 22.22
N ARG A 509 -20.38 -14.77 23.48
CA ARG A 509 -19.96 -13.93 24.61
C ARG A 509 -18.43 -13.89 24.73
N PRO A 510 -17.84 -12.89 25.40
CA PRO A 510 -16.39 -12.81 25.65
C PRO A 510 -15.81 -13.98 26.45
N ASP A 511 -16.63 -14.93 26.91
CA ASP A 511 -16.20 -16.17 27.54
C ASP A 511 -16.38 -17.42 26.66
N GLY A 512 -16.80 -17.27 25.41
CA GLY A 512 -17.09 -18.36 24.47
C GLY A 512 -18.47 -19.00 24.66
N THR A 513 -19.31 -18.53 25.60
CA THR A 513 -20.66 -19.07 25.81
C THR A 513 -21.70 -18.37 24.93
N ALA A 514 -22.89 -18.97 24.83
CA ALA A 514 -24.04 -18.42 24.11
C ALA A 514 -23.76 -18.10 22.63
N THR A 515 -23.01 -18.98 21.96
CA THR A 515 -22.81 -18.91 20.52
C THR A 515 -24.14 -18.98 19.77
N ALA A 516 -24.38 -18.01 18.90
CA ALA A 516 -25.61 -17.89 18.13
C ALA A 516 -25.35 -17.23 16.78
N HIS A 517 -26.13 -17.59 15.77
CA HIS A 517 -26.14 -16.92 14.49
C HIS A 517 -26.67 -15.48 14.61
N LEU A 518 -26.10 -14.57 13.81
CA LEU A 518 -26.54 -13.18 13.72
C LEU A 518 -27.21 -12.87 12.38
N TYR A 519 -26.55 -13.20 11.27
CA TYR A 519 -27.07 -12.97 9.93
C TYR A 519 -26.50 -13.95 8.90
N GLY A 520 -27.34 -14.49 8.02
CA GLY A 520 -26.92 -15.22 6.81
C GLY A 520 -26.83 -16.74 6.88
N ASN A 521 -27.44 -17.40 7.88
CA ASN A 521 -27.31 -18.87 8.07
C ASN A 521 -28.07 -19.70 7.03
N TYR A 522 -29.03 -19.08 6.35
CA TYR A 522 -29.81 -19.61 5.22
C TYR A 522 -29.89 -18.64 4.04
N THR A 523 -28.99 -17.64 4.01
CA THR A 523 -28.93 -16.64 2.94
C THR A 523 -27.88 -17.01 1.92
N ARG A 524 -28.23 -17.01 0.63
CA ARG A 524 -27.28 -17.37 -0.46
C ARG A 524 -26.51 -16.19 -1.03
N ASN A 525 -27.09 -14.99 -0.97
CA ASN A 525 -26.51 -13.77 -1.50
C ASN A 525 -26.61 -12.67 -0.43
N PRO A 526 -25.48 -12.15 0.08
CA PRO A 526 -24.09 -12.46 -0.30
C PRO A 526 -23.65 -13.87 0.11
N CYS A 527 -22.61 -14.40 -0.57
CA CYS A 527 -22.06 -15.73 -0.27
C CYS A 527 -21.22 -15.73 1.01
N MET A 528 -20.40 -14.69 1.19
CA MET A 528 -19.67 -14.45 2.43
C MET A 528 -19.98 -13.05 2.95
N SER A 529 -20.29 -12.96 4.23
CA SER A 529 -20.30 -11.71 5.00
C SER A 529 -19.08 -11.74 5.93
N ALA A 530 -18.18 -10.79 5.75
CA ALA A 530 -16.88 -10.67 6.39
C ALA A 530 -16.74 -9.31 7.10
N GLU A 531 -15.71 -9.19 7.94
CA GLU A 531 -15.28 -7.97 8.61
C GLU A 531 -16.41 -7.23 9.33
N GLY A 532 -17.29 -7.98 10.00
CA GLY A 532 -18.45 -7.43 10.72
C GLY A 532 -18.00 -6.45 11.79
N ARG A 533 -18.49 -5.21 11.74
CA ARG A 533 -18.22 -4.14 12.73
C ARG A 533 -19.53 -3.48 13.18
N ALA A 534 -19.66 -3.22 14.48
CA ALA A 534 -20.84 -2.54 15.00
C ALA A 534 -20.95 -1.10 14.49
N ILE A 535 -22.18 -0.68 14.17
CA ILE A 535 -22.49 0.72 13.86
C ILE A 535 -22.82 1.44 15.19
N PRO A 536 -22.04 2.47 15.60
CA PRO A 536 -22.21 3.13 16.89
C PRO A 536 -23.64 3.64 17.13
N GLY A 537 -24.11 3.53 18.38
CA GLY A 537 -25.45 4.01 18.77
C GLY A 537 -26.61 3.17 18.22
N SER A 538 -26.34 1.97 17.70
CA SER A 538 -27.36 1.10 17.10
C SER A 538 -27.11 -0.39 17.41
N ARG A 539 -28.04 -1.25 16.97
CA ARG A 539 -27.85 -2.72 16.93
C ARG A 539 -27.44 -3.24 15.55
N LYS A 540 -27.10 -2.33 14.63
CA LYS A 540 -26.75 -2.68 13.26
C LYS A 540 -25.27 -3.01 13.13
N VAL A 541 -24.95 -3.79 12.12
CA VAL A 541 -23.59 -4.20 11.78
C VAL A 541 -23.28 -3.76 10.35
N CYS A 542 -22.09 -3.23 10.13
CA CYS A 542 -21.51 -3.01 8.81
C CYS A 542 -20.64 -4.22 8.47
N ALA A 543 -20.71 -4.73 7.25
CA ALA A 543 -19.92 -5.89 6.83
C ALA A 543 -19.44 -5.76 5.37
N THR A 544 -18.33 -6.41 5.06
CA THR A 544 -17.82 -6.59 3.70
C THR A 544 -18.43 -7.86 3.11
N THR A 545 -19.07 -7.76 1.96
CA THR A 545 -19.62 -8.92 1.25
C THR A 545 -18.69 -9.38 0.15
N THR A 546 -18.47 -10.69 0.03
CA THR A 546 -17.47 -11.22 -0.89
C THR A 546 -17.98 -12.44 -1.65
N ALA A 547 -17.36 -12.70 -2.80
CA ALA A 547 -17.57 -13.94 -3.53
C ALA A 547 -16.85 -15.11 -2.85
N HIS A 548 -17.30 -16.33 -3.17
CA HIS A 548 -16.53 -17.54 -2.86
C HIS A 548 -15.23 -17.58 -3.68
N HIS A 549 -14.15 -18.14 -3.13
CA HIS A 549 -12.83 -18.22 -3.78
C HIS A 549 -12.22 -16.87 -4.19
N SER A 550 -12.47 -15.83 -3.40
CA SER A 550 -11.95 -14.48 -3.62
C SER A 550 -11.08 -14.01 -2.46
N TYR A 551 -10.35 -12.91 -2.66
CA TYR A 551 -9.92 -12.07 -1.55
C TYR A 551 -11.13 -11.57 -0.77
N THR A 552 -10.90 -11.20 0.49
CA THR A 552 -11.90 -10.48 1.29
C THR A 552 -12.03 -9.05 0.78
N THR A 553 -12.73 -8.91 -0.33
CA THR A 553 -13.02 -7.65 -1.02
C THR A 553 -14.40 -7.72 -1.63
N GLY A 554 -15.11 -6.60 -1.62
CA GLY A 554 -16.40 -6.47 -2.27
C GLY A 554 -17.23 -5.33 -1.69
N SER A 555 -18.54 -5.48 -1.71
CA SER A 555 -19.48 -4.40 -1.35
C SER A 555 -19.63 -4.29 0.15
N ILE A 556 -19.73 -3.06 0.65
CA ILE A 556 -20.08 -2.79 2.05
C ILE A 556 -21.59 -2.80 2.21
N ILE A 557 -22.11 -3.57 3.16
CA ILE A 557 -23.53 -3.63 3.50
C ILE A 557 -23.78 -3.22 4.94
N GLU A 558 -24.99 -2.73 5.20
CA GLU A 558 -25.55 -2.57 6.54
C GLU A 558 -26.49 -3.77 6.80
N ILE A 559 -26.42 -4.34 8.00
CA ILE A 559 -27.26 -5.44 8.47
C ILE A 559 -27.99 -4.99 9.73
N ASP A 560 -29.32 -5.03 9.73
CA ASP A 560 -30.16 -4.77 10.90
C ASP A 560 -30.83 -6.08 11.38
N PRO A 561 -30.25 -6.77 12.39
CA PRO A 561 -30.75 -8.06 12.85
C PRO A 561 -32.17 -8.00 13.48
N ARG A 562 -32.73 -6.80 13.65
CA ARG A 562 -34.12 -6.62 14.12
C ARG A 562 -35.15 -6.84 13.01
N LYS A 563 -34.74 -6.78 11.75
CA LYS A 563 -35.61 -7.04 10.59
C LYS A 563 -35.65 -8.51 10.19
N GLY A 564 -34.75 -9.31 10.75
CA GLY A 564 -34.62 -10.74 10.49
C GLY A 564 -33.16 -11.15 10.61
N THR A 565 -32.90 -12.43 10.38
CA THR A 565 -31.55 -13.01 10.45
C THR A 565 -31.13 -13.67 9.14
N ASP A 566 -32.03 -13.70 8.15
CA ASP A 566 -31.83 -14.32 6.85
C ASP A 566 -32.61 -13.58 5.75
N GLY A 567 -32.17 -13.75 4.50
CA GLY A 567 -32.74 -13.10 3.33
C GLY A 567 -32.18 -11.69 3.11
N PRO A 568 -32.74 -10.95 2.14
CA PRO A 568 -32.27 -9.62 1.76
C PRO A 568 -32.82 -8.46 2.62
N GLU A 569 -33.76 -8.74 3.52
CA GLU A 569 -34.44 -7.72 4.35
C GLU A 569 -33.62 -7.19 5.54
N PRO A 570 -32.87 -8.03 6.29
CA PRO A 570 -31.93 -7.56 7.31
C PRO A 570 -30.82 -6.71 6.71
#